data_AF-A0A1J0VV45-F1
#
_entry.id   AF-A0A1J0VV45-F1
#
_cell.length_a   1.000
_cell.length_b   1.000
_cell.length_c   1.000
_cell.angle_alpha   90.00
_cell.angle_beta   90.00
_cell.angle_gamma   90.00
#
_symmetry.space_group_name_H-M   'P 1'
#
loop_
_entity.id
_entity.type
_entity.pdbx_description
1 polymer ?
#
loop_
_entity_poly.entity_id
_entity_poly.type
_entity_poly.pdbx_seq_one_letter_code
_entity_poly.pdbx_strand_id
1 'polypeptide(L)' 'MNADTVEAALLVAFATRLASDPADIEPDQAIADLPGIDSLAMLRVIVDVETALGIQIPDDTAYAATTVRQLAKLIAEQA' A
#
# COMPACT_ATOMS: atom_id res chain seq x y z
N MET A 1 -1.56 8.46 13.06
CA MET A 1 -2.61 7.87 12.20
C MET A 1 -2.84 6.39 12.59
N ASN A 2 -4.03 5.79 12.42
CA ASN A 2 -4.21 4.37 12.76
C ASN A 2 -3.75 3.45 11.61
N ALA A 3 -3.03 2.37 11.92
CA ALA A 3 -2.54 1.42 10.93
C ALA A 3 -3.67 0.80 10.09
N ASP A 4 -4.82 0.48 10.70
CA ASP A 4 -5.99 -0.04 9.99
C ASP A 4 -6.53 0.94 8.93
N THR A 5 -6.45 2.24 9.18
CA THR A 5 -6.88 3.26 8.21
C THR A 5 -5.93 3.33 7.03
N VAL A 6 -4.62 3.22 7.28
CA VAL A 6 -3.62 3.19 6.21
C VAL A 6 -3.72 1.89 5.40
N GLU A 7 -3.92 0.76 6.08
CA GLU A 7 -4.09 -0.54 5.46
C GLU A 7 -5.30 -0.53 4.51
N ALA A 8 -6.44 -0.01 4.96
CA ALA A 8 -7.62 0.12 4.11
C ALA A 8 -7.35 1.01 2.88
N ALA A 9 -6.66 2.14 3.04
CA ALA A 9 -6.31 3.02 1.92
C ALA A 9 -5.37 2.33 0.91
N LEU A 10 -4.37 1.59 1.41
CA LEU A 10 -3.46 0.80 0.58
C LEU A 10 -4.22 -0.29 -0.18
N LEU A 11 -5.07 -1.07 0.50
CA LEU A 11 -5.87 -2.12 -0.13
C LEU A 11 -6.75 -1.57 -1.25
N VAL A 12 -7.43 -0.45 -1.01
CA VAL A 12 -8.25 0.22 -2.04
C VAL A 12 -7.39 0.69 -3.22
N ALA A 13 -6.21 1.27 -2.96
CA ALA A 13 -5.32 1.73 -4.00
C ALA A 13 -4.75 0.56 -4.83
N PHE A 14 -4.32 -0.53 -4.19
CA PHE A 14 -3.87 -1.75 -4.88
C PHE A 14 -4.99 -2.37 -5.70
N ALA A 15 -6.17 -2.57 -5.11
CA ALA A 15 -7.34 -3.11 -5.79
C ALA A 15 -7.72 -2.31 -7.04
N THR A 16 -7.74 -0.98 -6.92
CA THR A 16 -8.01 -0.07 -8.04
C THR A 16 -7.00 -0.24 -9.17
N ARG A 17 -5.71 -0.40 -8.84
CA ARG A 17 -4.63 -0.54 -9.84
C ARG A 17 -4.58 -1.93 -10.47
N LEU A 18 -4.86 -2.96 -9.69
CA LEU A 18 -4.87 -4.35 -10.13
C LEU A 18 -6.21 -4.78 -10.73
N ALA A 19 -7.18 -3.86 -10.85
CA ALA A 19 -8.55 -4.13 -11.27
C ALA A 19 -9.16 -5.34 -10.52
N SER A 20 -8.83 -5.45 -9.24
CA SER A 20 -9.22 -6.53 -8.33
C SER A 20 -10.05 -5.96 -7.19
N ASP A 21 -10.68 -6.81 -6.39
CA ASP A 21 -11.43 -6.37 -5.21
C ASP A 21 -10.47 -6.22 -4.01
N PRO A 22 -10.57 -5.16 -3.19
CA PRO A 22 -9.73 -5.02 -2.00
C PRO A 22 -9.93 -6.15 -0.99
N ALA A 23 -11.08 -6.85 -1.01
CA ALA A 23 -11.32 -8.02 -0.18
C ALA A 23 -10.58 -9.28 -0.65
N ASP A 24 -10.10 -9.31 -1.90
CA ASP A 24 -9.32 -10.42 -2.46
C ASP A 24 -7.81 -10.28 -2.17
N ILE A 25 -7.38 -9.08 -1.74
CA ILE A 25 -5.98 -8.79 -1.45
C ILE A 25 -5.69 -9.13 0.02
N GLU A 26 -4.92 -10.18 0.23
CA GLU A 26 -4.45 -10.55 1.56
C GLU A 26 -3.37 -9.55 2.04
N PRO A 27 -3.58 -8.86 3.18
CA PRO A 27 -2.65 -7.83 3.64
C PRO A 27 -1.29 -8.39 4.13
N ASP A 28 -1.22 -9.67 4.45
CA ASP A 28 0.01 -10.40 4.77
C ASP A 28 0.68 -11.04 3.54
N GLN A 29 0.02 -11.03 2.37
CA GLN A 29 0.64 -11.51 1.13
C GLN A 29 1.75 -10.54 0.71
N ALA A 30 2.81 -11.10 0.12
CA ALA A 30 3.86 -10.29 -0.47
C ALA A 30 3.29 -9.44 -1.60
N ILE A 31 3.51 -8.13 -1.55
CA ILE A 31 3.02 -7.20 -2.59
C ILE A 31 3.55 -7.62 -3.96
N ALA A 32 4.78 -8.12 -4.03
CA ALA A 32 5.41 -8.60 -5.27
C ALA A 32 4.77 -9.87 -5.85
N ASP A 33 3.98 -10.61 -5.07
CA ASP A 33 3.24 -11.80 -5.51
C ASP A 33 1.86 -11.44 -6.07
N LEU A 34 1.41 -10.19 -5.91
CA LEU A 34 0.11 -9.75 -6.40
C LEU A 34 0.08 -9.82 -7.95
N PRO A 35 -0.96 -10.45 -8.53
CA PRO A 35 -1.05 -10.62 -9.97
C PRO A 35 -1.24 -9.26 -10.64
N GLY A 36 -0.31 -8.88 -11.53
CA GLY A 36 -0.36 -7.61 -12.26
C GLY A 36 0.32 -6.43 -11.55
N ILE A 37 1.05 -6.69 -10.47
CA ILE A 37 1.90 -5.68 -9.85
C ILE A 37 3.22 -5.53 -10.63
N ASP A 38 3.59 -4.27 -10.87
CA ASP A 38 4.86 -3.88 -11.47
C ASP A 38 5.45 -2.71 -10.68
N SER A 39 6.75 -2.41 -10.82
CA SER A 39 7.40 -1.29 -10.11
C SER A 39 6.68 0.05 -10.34
N LEU A 40 6.10 0.27 -11.53
CA LEU A 40 5.32 1.48 -11.82
C LEU A 40 3.95 1.46 -11.14
N ALA A 41 3.31 0.29 -11.04
CA ALA A 41 2.04 0.15 -10.33
C ALA A 41 2.23 0.42 -8.84
N MET A 42 3.33 -0.08 -8.24
CA MET A 42 3.68 0.18 -6.85
C MET A 42 3.88 1.68 -6.57
N LEU A 43 4.68 2.38 -7.39
CA LEU A 43 4.85 3.84 -7.28
C LEU A 43 3.52 4.59 -7.37
N ARG A 44 2.66 4.17 -8.30
CA ARG A 44 1.33 4.76 -8.49
C ARG A 44 0.40 4.54 -7.31
N VAL A 45 0.47 3.38 -6.65
CA VAL A 45 -0.27 3.09 -5.41
C VAL A 45 0.21 3.99 -4.28
N ILE A 46 1.53 4.12 -4.13
CA ILE A 46 2.13 4.98 -3.10
C ILE A 46 1.65 6.42 -3.26
N VAL A 47 1.74 6.97 -4.48
CA VAL A 47 1.28 8.34 -4.77
C VAL A 47 -0.23 8.51 -4.53
N ASP A 48 -1.05 7.52 -4.88
CA ASP A 48 -2.50 7.54 -4.58
C ASP A 48 -2.75 7.60 -3.06
N VAL A 49 -2.02 6.80 -2.28
CA VAL A 49 -2.13 6.76 -0.81
C VAL A 49 -1.62 8.04 -0.17
N GLU A 50 -0.47 8.56 -0.61
CA GLU A 50 0.06 9.87 -0.21
C GLU A 50 -0.95 10.98 -0.44
N THR A 51 -1.58 11.00 -1.62
CA THR A 51 -2.60 12.00 -1.98
C THR A 51 -3.88 11.82 -1.17
N ALA A 52 -4.33 10.59 -0.95
CA ALA A 52 -5.56 10.29 -0.23
C ALA A 52 -5.43 10.59 1.28
N LEU A 53 -4.28 10.31 1.88
CA LEU A 53 -4.01 10.52 3.30
C LEU A 53 -3.37 11.89 3.59
N GLY A 54 -2.89 12.60 2.56
CA GLY A 54 -2.18 13.87 2.70
C GLY A 54 -0.82 13.71 3.39
N ILE A 55 -0.15 12.58 3.18
CA ILE A 55 1.15 12.24 3.78
C ILE A 55 2.22 12.10 2.70
N GLN A 56 3.48 12.01 3.11
CA GLN A 56 4.59 11.67 2.24
C GLN A 56 5.26 10.40 2.76
N ILE A 57 5.32 9.37 1.93
CA ILE A 57 5.90 8.06 2.25
C ILE A 57 7.33 8.06 1.74
N PRO A 58 8.35 7.89 2.60
CA PRO A 58 9.73 7.77 2.15
C PRO A 58 9.90 6.54 1.25
N ASP A 59 10.64 6.65 0.15
CA ASP A 59 11.00 5.49 -0.69
C ASP A 59 11.60 4.36 0.15
N ASP A 60 12.46 4.67 1.13
CA ASP A 60 13.05 3.69 2.03
C ASP A 60 11.98 2.86 2.77
N THR A 61 10.88 3.50 3.19
CA THR A 61 9.74 2.84 3.84
C THR A 61 8.93 2.02 2.84
N ALA A 62 8.67 2.58 1.67
CA ALA A 62 7.92 1.91 0.61
C ALA A 62 8.64 0.63 0.11
N TYR A 63 9.96 0.68 -0.06
CA TYR A 63 10.77 -0.46 -0.49
C TYR A 63 11.16 -1.42 0.64
N ALA A 64 11.19 -0.96 1.90
CA ALA A 64 11.41 -1.84 3.05
C ALA A 64 10.19 -2.71 3.38
N ALA A 65 8.99 -2.28 2.98
CA ALA A 65 7.78 -3.06 3.17
C ALA A 65 7.69 -4.19 2.16
N THR A 66 7.45 -5.41 2.65
CA THR A 66 7.20 -6.58 1.78
C THR A 66 5.71 -6.89 1.63
N THR A 67 4.89 -6.45 2.58
CA THR A 67 3.45 -6.70 2.63
C THR A 67 2.67 -5.40 2.85
N VAL A 68 1.39 -5.39 2.49
CA VAL A 68 0.50 -4.23 2.68
C VAL A 68 0.40 -3.86 4.15
N ARG A 69 0.27 -4.85 5.03
CA ARG A 69 0.23 -4.65 6.48
C ARG A 69 1.50 -4.03 7.02
N GLN A 70 2.66 -4.51 6.56
CA GLN A 70 3.94 -3.94 6.99
C GLN A 70 4.06 -2.49 6.55
N LEU A 71 3.67 -2.18 5.31
CA LEU A 71 3.67 -0.81 4.79
C LEU A 71 2.73 0.09 5.61
N ALA A 72 1.50 -0.36 5.86
CA ALA A 72 0.52 0.35 6.67
C ALA A 72 1.04 0.67 8.07
N LYS A 73 1.68 -0.31 8.71
CA LYS A 73 2.29 -0.15 10.03
C LYS A 73 3.43 0.86 10.01
N LEU A 74 4.36 0.74 9.07
CA LEU A 74 5.48 1.66 8.95
C LEU A 74 5.00 3.10 8.73
N ILE A 75 4.02 3.30 7.86
CA ILE A 75 3.44 4.61 7.62
C ILE A 75 2.75 5.16 8.87
N ALA A 76 1.97 4.33 9.57
CA ALA A 76 1.29 4.75 10.80
C ALA A 76 2.26 5.10 11.94
N GLU A 77 3.44 4.48 11.99
CA GLU A 77 4.51 4.83 12.92
C GLU A 77 5.19 6.17 12.58
N GLN A 78 5.11 6.62 11.33
CA GLN A 78 5.72 7.86 10.83
C GLN A 78 4.75 9.06 10.76
N ALA A 79 3.45 8.85 11.01
CA ALA A 79 2.38 9.84 10.86
C ALA A 79 1.62 10.16 12.16
#